data_AF-A0A354ZDT3-F1
#
_entry.id   AF-A0A354ZDT3-F1
#
_cell.length_a   1.000
_cell.length_b   1.000
_cell.length_c   1.000
_cell.angle_alpha   90.00
_cell.angle_beta   90.00
_cell.angle_gamma   90.00
#
_symmetry.space_group_name_H-M   'P 1'
#
loop_
_entity.id
_entity.type
_entity.pdbx_description
1 polymer ?
#
loop_
_entity_poly.entity_id
_entity_poly.type
_entity_poly.pdbx_seq_one_letter_code
_entity_poly.pdbx_strand_id
1 'polypeptide(L)'
;MIWPAWGRAQSTAPSRARRKAANNMRIAVTAQGVDLDSAMDPRFGRCRSFIIVDPESDKSEAFSNESVTASGGAGTQSAQFLANQGVDAVVTGNIGPNASRALEAAG
;
A
#
# COMPACT_ATOMS: atom_id res chain seq x y z
N MET A 1 -39.26 40.35 23.65
CA MET A 1 -39.30 39.83 22.26
C MET A 1 -38.15 38.85 22.14
N ILE A 2 -38.45 37.56 22.31
CA ILE A 2 -37.49 36.47 22.54
C ILE A 2 -37.42 35.68 21.23
N TRP A 3 -36.24 35.59 20.62
CA TRP A 3 -36.01 34.79 19.40
C TRP A 3 -35.43 33.42 19.80
N PRO A 4 -36.02 32.29 19.40
CA PRO A 4 -35.54 30.96 19.78
C PRO A 4 -34.44 30.44 18.86
N ALA A 5 -33.54 29.67 19.46
CA ALA A 5 -32.47 28.92 18.82
C ALA A 5 -33.03 27.79 17.92
N TRP A 6 -32.66 27.76 16.65
CA TRP A 6 -32.86 26.60 15.77
C TRP A 6 -31.59 26.31 14.95
N GLY A 7 -30.99 25.18 15.30
CA GLY A 7 -30.09 24.31 14.56
C GLY A 7 -29.49 24.77 13.22
N ARG A 8 -28.17 24.90 13.23
CA ARG A 8 -27.35 24.32 12.16
C ARG A 8 -26.33 23.40 12.80
N ALA A 9 -26.66 22.11 12.83
CA ALA A 9 -25.66 21.06 12.92
C ALA A 9 -24.70 21.29 11.74
N GLN A 10 -23.50 21.79 12.03
CA GLN A 10 -22.42 21.78 11.07
C GLN A 10 -22.08 20.31 10.87
N SER A 11 -22.51 19.77 9.73
CA SER A 11 -22.14 18.43 9.26
C SER A 11 -20.62 18.33 9.24
N THR A 12 -20.03 17.73 10.27
CA THR A 12 -18.65 17.29 10.30
C THR A 12 -18.52 16.09 9.36
N ALA A 13 -18.36 16.36 8.06
CA ALA A 13 -17.81 15.36 7.16
C ALA A 13 -16.41 15.01 7.68
N PRO A 14 -16.04 13.72 7.79
CA PRO A 14 -14.73 13.35 8.30
C PRO A 14 -13.66 13.97 7.41
N SER A 15 -12.61 14.43 8.09
CA SER A 15 -11.44 15.09 7.53
C SER A 15 -11.00 14.43 6.23
N ARG A 16 -10.90 15.25 5.18
CA ARG A 16 -9.99 15.02 4.06
C ARG A 16 -8.57 14.90 4.64
N ALA A 17 -8.24 13.77 5.27
CA ALA A 17 -6.87 13.35 5.41
C ALA A 17 -6.31 13.40 3.99
N ARG A 18 -5.45 14.39 3.80
CA ARG A 18 -4.81 14.83 2.55
C ARG A 18 -5.04 13.86 1.40
N ARG A 19 -5.67 14.33 0.31
CA ARG A 19 -5.23 13.90 -1.02
C ARG A 19 -3.75 14.25 -1.09
N LYS A 20 -2.85 13.36 -0.63
CA LYS A 20 -1.44 13.38 -1.00
C LYS A 20 -1.50 13.44 -2.52
N ALA A 21 -1.01 14.56 -3.05
CA ALA A 21 -1.49 15.21 -4.26
C ALA A 21 -1.93 14.22 -5.35
N ALA A 22 -3.07 14.50 -5.97
CA ALA A 22 -3.46 13.87 -7.22
C ALA A 22 -2.33 14.11 -8.24
N ASN A 23 -1.35 13.21 -8.25
CA ASN A 23 -0.89 12.47 -9.40
C ASN A 23 0.58 12.07 -9.12
N ASN A 24 0.81 11.12 -8.19
CA ASN A 24 2.11 10.46 -8.04
C ASN A 24 2.01 9.11 -7.30
N MET A 25 0.83 8.47 -7.34
CA MET A 25 0.50 7.32 -6.49
C MET A 25 1.18 6.05 -6.97
N ARG A 26 2.06 5.46 -6.17
CA ARG A 26 2.70 4.18 -6.54
C ARG A 26 2.02 3.01 -5.84
N ILE A 27 1.60 2.02 -6.62
CA ILE A 27 0.90 0.83 -6.12
C ILE A 27 1.79 -0.39 -6.32
N ALA A 28 2.13 -1.09 -5.25
CA ALA A 28 2.83 -2.37 -5.35
C ALA A 28 1.84 -3.54 -5.34
N VAL A 29 2.04 -4.49 -6.23
CA VAL A 29 1.24 -5.71 -6.35
C VAL A 29 2.15 -6.93 -6.21
N THR A 30 1.77 -7.90 -5.39
CA THR A 30 2.53 -9.15 -5.24
C THR A 30 2.23 -10.11 -6.39
N ALA A 31 3.26 -10.62 -7.06
CA ALA A 31 3.12 -11.54 -8.19
C ALA A 31 4.00 -12.79 -8.05
N GLN A 32 3.58 -13.86 -8.72
CA GLN A 32 4.36 -15.11 -8.83
C GLN A 32 5.37 -15.09 -10.00
N GLY A 33 5.34 -14.02 -10.81
CA GLY A 33 6.21 -13.80 -11.95
C GLY A 33 6.54 -12.32 -12.12
N VAL A 34 7.34 -12.01 -13.13
CA VAL A 34 7.80 -10.64 -13.41
C VAL A 34 6.87 -9.87 -14.34
N ASP A 35 5.84 -10.54 -14.86
CA ASP A 35 4.90 -9.98 -15.83
C ASP A 35 3.61 -9.53 -15.14
N LEU A 36 3.00 -8.45 -15.64
CA LEU A 36 1.68 -7.98 -15.19
C LEU A 36 0.56 -9.03 -15.35
N ASP A 37 0.71 -9.95 -16.31
CA ASP A 37 -0.21 -11.06 -16.55
C ASP A 37 0.00 -12.25 -15.59
N SER A 38 1.04 -12.21 -14.77
CA SER A 38 1.32 -13.26 -13.80
C SER A 38 0.27 -13.29 -12.70
N ALA A 39 -0.07 -14.49 -12.22
CA ALA A 39 -0.97 -14.64 -11.09
C ALA A 39 -0.44 -13.90 -9.85
N MET A 40 -1.35 -13.25 -9.11
CA MET A 40 -1.00 -12.65 -7.82
C MET A 40 -0.50 -13.72 -6.83
N ASP A 41 0.55 -13.37 -6.08
CA ASP A 41 1.03 -14.23 -5.00
C ASP A 41 0.16 -14.01 -3.76
N PRO A 42 -0.42 -15.07 -3.16
CA PRO A 42 -1.18 -14.93 -1.93
C PRO A 42 -0.31 -14.60 -0.72
N ARG A 43 1.03 -14.64 -0.79
CA ARG A 43 1.93 -14.38 0.33
C ARG A 43 2.58 -13.03 0.14
N PHE A 44 2.43 -12.09 1.08
CA PHE A 44 3.13 -10.81 1.00
C PHE A 44 4.64 -10.94 1.25
N GLY A 45 5.03 -11.34 2.46
CA GLY A 45 6.43 -11.26 2.87
C GLY A 45 7.39 -12.21 2.16
N ARG A 46 6.87 -13.25 1.52
CA ARG A 46 7.64 -14.23 0.75
C ARG A 46 7.07 -14.38 -0.66
N CYS A 47 6.45 -13.32 -1.19
CA CYS A 47 6.09 -13.32 -2.60
C CYS A 47 7.34 -13.55 -3.43
N ARG A 48 7.15 -14.00 -4.67
CA ARG A 48 8.27 -14.13 -5.61
C ARG A 48 8.77 -12.75 -6.10
N SER A 49 7.84 -11.85 -6.37
CA SER A 49 8.13 -10.52 -6.92
C SER A 49 7.08 -9.50 -6.52
N PHE A 50 7.49 -8.23 -6.55
CA PHE A 50 6.64 -7.05 -6.40
C PHE A 50 6.60 -6.29 -7.72
N ILE A 51 5.41 -6.08 -8.26
CA ILE A 51 5.19 -5.24 -9.44
C ILE A 51 4.71 -3.88 -8.94
N ILE A 52 5.55 -2.86 -9.08
CA ILE A 52 5.20 -1.48 -8.73
C ILE A 52 4.65 -0.81 -9.98
N VAL A 53 3.40 -0.37 -9.89
CA VAL A 53 2.68 0.29 -10.99
C VAL A 53 2.45 1.75 -10.62
N ASP A 54 2.73 2.61 -11.58
CA ASP A 54 2.36 4.02 -11.57
C ASP A 54 1.16 4.22 -12.53
N PRO A 55 -0.05 4.43 -12.00
CA PRO A 55 -1.28 4.55 -12.78
C PRO A 55 -1.33 5.80 -13.66
N GLU A 56 -0.38 6.73 -13.53
CA GLU A 56 -0.37 7.95 -14.35
C GLU A 56 0.61 7.88 -15.50
N SER A 57 1.78 7.29 -15.27
CA SER A 57 2.76 7.08 -16.33
C SER A 57 2.51 5.79 -17.12
N ASP A 58 1.56 4.96 -16.67
CA ASP A 58 1.27 3.62 -17.18
C ASP A 58 2.52 2.72 -17.18
N LYS A 59 3.45 3.03 -16.27
CA LYS A 59 4.70 2.30 -16.09
C LYS A 59 4.53 1.28 -14.98
N SER A 60 5.05 0.10 -15.25
CA SER A 60 5.19 -0.96 -14.26
C SER A 60 6.64 -1.41 -14.19
N GLU A 61 7.12 -1.64 -12.99
CA GLU A 61 8.46 -2.14 -12.72
C GLU A 61 8.35 -3.36 -11.81
N ALA A 62 8.88 -4.49 -12.28
CA ALA A 62 8.90 -5.72 -11.51
C ALA A 62 10.22 -5.86 -10.74
N PHE A 63 10.10 -6.07 -9.44
CA PHE A 63 11.21 -6.27 -8.51
C PHE A 63 11.15 -7.70 -7.97
N SER A 64 12.27 -8.41 -8.01
CA SER A 64 12.37 -9.72 -7.37
C SER A 64 12.49 -9.55 -5.86
N ASN A 65 11.76 -10.38 -5.10
CA ASN A 65 11.79 -10.27 -3.65
C ASN A 65 12.96 -11.07 -3.05
N GLU A 66 13.99 -10.37 -2.60
CA GLU A 66 15.14 -10.98 -1.91
C GLU A 66 14.75 -11.59 -0.54
N SER A 67 13.69 -11.08 0.09
CA SER A 67 13.25 -11.54 1.41
C SER A 67 12.61 -12.94 1.39
N VAL A 68 12.44 -13.55 0.21
CA VAL A 68 11.95 -14.93 0.05
C VAL A 68 12.85 -15.94 0.78
N THR A 69 14.17 -15.68 0.85
CA THR A 69 15.16 -16.54 1.52
C THR A 69 15.38 -16.18 2.98
N ALA A 70 14.73 -15.14 3.48
CA ALA A 70 14.93 -14.69 4.86
C ALA A 70 14.41 -15.73 5.87
N SER A 71 15.31 -16.14 6.78
CA SER A 71 15.01 -17.07 7.88
C SER A 71 13.90 -16.55 8.80
N GLY A 72 13.74 -15.23 8.90
CA GLY A 72 12.67 -14.56 9.66
C GLY A 72 12.51 -13.11 9.23
N GLY A 73 11.37 -12.50 9.55
CA GLY A 73 11.13 -11.08 9.27
C GLY A 73 10.91 -10.70 7.80
N ALA A 74 10.70 -11.69 6.91
CA ALA A 74 10.55 -11.47 5.47
C ALA A 74 9.50 -10.40 5.11
N GLY A 75 8.35 -10.40 5.81
CA GLY A 75 7.31 -9.39 5.63
C GLY A 75 7.72 -7.98 6.05
N THR A 76 8.50 -7.83 7.11
CA THR A 76 9.01 -6.53 7.56
C THR A 76 10.03 -5.99 6.57
N GLN A 77 10.93 -6.86 6.07
CA GLN A 77 11.91 -6.49 5.04
C GLN A 77 11.24 -6.11 3.72
N SER A 78 10.22 -6.86 3.29
CA SER A 78 9.38 -6.53 2.14
C SER A 78 8.69 -5.17 2.29
N ALA A 79 8.08 -4.91 3.46
CA ALA A 79 7.43 -3.62 3.73
C ALA A 79 8.43 -2.45 3.65
N GLN A 80 9.60 -2.61 4.26
CA GLN A 80 10.67 -1.61 4.21
C GLN A 80 11.16 -1.37 2.78
N PHE A 81 11.29 -2.44 1.98
CA PHE A 81 11.67 -2.34 0.58
C PHE A 81 10.65 -1.51 -0.21
N LEU A 82 9.36 -1.79 -0.07
CA LEU A 82 8.31 -1.04 -0.76
C LEU A 82 8.25 0.43 -0.32
N ALA A 83 8.44 0.68 0.97
CA ALA A 83 8.52 2.05 1.49
C ALA A 83 9.70 2.82 0.91
N ASN A 84 10.86 2.18 0.77
CA ASN A 84 12.04 2.79 0.14
C ASN A 84 11.82 3.09 -1.36
N GLN A 85 10.97 2.31 -2.04
CA GLN A 85 10.56 2.58 -3.43
C GLN A 85 9.51 3.70 -3.55
N GLY A 86 9.05 4.25 -2.42
CA GLY A 86 8.03 5.29 -2.38
C GLY A 86 6.64 4.78 -2.75
N VAL A 87 6.35 3.51 -2.45
CA VAL A 87 5.03 2.91 -2.66
C VAL A 87 4.05 3.46 -1.62
N ASP A 88 2.89 3.89 -2.08
CA ASP A 88 1.82 4.43 -1.24
C ASP A 88 0.78 3.37 -0.86
N ALA A 89 0.59 2.36 -1.71
CA ALA A 89 -0.41 1.32 -1.49
C ALA A 89 0.13 -0.05 -1.90
N VAL A 90 -0.25 -1.08 -1.16
CA VAL A 90 0.14 -2.47 -1.44
C VAL A 90 -1.11 -3.32 -1.63
N VAL A 91 -1.16 -4.03 -2.75
CA VAL A 91 -2.20 -5.02 -3.06
C VAL A 91 -1.56 -6.41 -3.01
N THR A 92 -2.07 -7.23 -2.09
CA THR A 92 -1.57 -8.58 -1.85
C THR A 92 -2.70 -9.44 -1.30
N GLY A 93 -2.53 -10.77 -1.32
CA GLY A 93 -3.47 -11.69 -0.70
C GLY A 93 -3.41 -11.66 0.83
N ASN A 94 -2.53 -12.49 1.39
CA ASN A 94 -2.41 -12.71 2.82
C ASN A 94 -1.22 -11.94 3.41
N ILE A 95 -1.52 -11.14 4.43
CA ILE A 95 -0.55 -10.38 5.23
C ILE A 95 -0.52 -10.92 6.65
N GLY A 96 0.68 -11.22 7.15
CA GLY A 96 0.89 -11.57 8.55
C GLY A 96 0.93 -10.32 9.45
N PRO A 97 0.70 -10.46 10.77
CA PRO A 97 0.63 -9.34 11.71
C PRO A 97 1.91 -8.50 11.75
N ASN A 98 3.08 -9.13 11.60
CA ASN A 98 4.36 -8.42 11.56
C ASN A 98 4.55 -7.57 10.29
N ALA A 99 4.00 -8.04 9.17
CA ALA A 99 4.06 -7.32 7.91
C ALA A 99 3.09 -6.14 7.91
N SER A 100 1.86 -6.33 8.40
CA SER A 100 0.86 -5.26 8.53
C SER A 100 1.42 -4.10 9.35
N ARG A 101 1.97 -4.41 10.53
CA ARG A 101 2.60 -3.40 11.41
C ARG A 101 3.77 -2.68 10.75
N ALA A 102 4.55 -3.38 9.93
CA ALA A 102 5.68 -2.77 9.24
C ALA A 102 5.21 -1.84 8.11
N LEU A 103 4.16 -2.22 7.38
CA LEU A 103 3.54 -1.37 6.36
C LEU A 103 2.91 -0.12 6.99
N GLU A 104 2.16 -0.29 8.08
CA GLU A 104 1.57 0.83 8.85
C GLU A 104 2.63 1.77 9.43
N ALA A 105 3.77 1.23 9.88
CA ALA A 105 4.87 2.06 10.39
C ALA A 105 5.61 2.80 9.27
N ALA A 106 5.54 2.31 8.04
CA ALA A 106 6.26 2.85 6.90
C ALA A 106 5.46 3.88 6.08
N GLY A 107 4.17 4.07 6.37
CA GLY A 107 3.29 5.00 5.65
C GLY A 107 2.10 5.48 6.46
#